data_AF-A0A7S0SLR9-F1
#
_entry.id   AF-A0A7S0SLR9-F1
#
_cell.length_a   1.000
_cell.length_b   1.000
_cell.length_c   1.000
_cell.angle_alpha   90.00
_cell.angle_beta   90.00
_cell.angle_gamma   90.00
#
_symmetry.space_group_name_H-M   'P 1'
#
loop_
_entity.id
_entity.type
_entity.pdbx_description
1 polymer ?
#
loop_
_entity_poly.entity_id
_entity_poly.type
_entity_poly.pdbx_seq_one_letter_code
_entity_poly.pdbx_strand_id
1 'polypeptide(L)'
;GGGGGGDGARHVHVPYRSSHLTRVLMECFVRPDAQLGVIGTVSPASVDTEHSVSTLKTVGLIGGGEEGEGVSEEKEQVPKNLEVATDGSTSEKHVERTVPPVRWSNGHIKAWMAKPGNEKFAASVSVPPSLTGRDVVRMSPSALQNLCGGDAKLAQALHNKLRDEIARCSTRK
;
A
#
# COMPACT_ATOMS: atom_id res chain seq x y z
N GLY A 1 52.82 -9.37 52.83
CA GLY A 1 53.00 -9.98 51.50
C GLY A 1 51.86 -10.96 51.30
N GLY A 2 51.23 -11.10 50.15
CA GLY A 2 51.45 -10.54 48.82
C GLY A 2 50.67 -11.45 47.84
N GLY A 3 50.19 -10.87 46.73
CA GLY A 3 49.70 -11.57 45.52
C GLY A 3 48.28 -12.15 45.59
N GLY A 4 47.40 -11.96 44.61
CA GLY A 4 47.60 -11.38 43.29
C GLY A 4 46.26 -11.19 42.58
N GLY A 5 46.15 -10.13 41.80
CA GLY A 5 45.06 -9.91 40.87
C GLY A 5 45.15 -10.87 39.70
N GLY A 6 44.04 -11.53 39.39
CA GLY A 6 43.82 -12.21 38.12
C GLY A 6 42.73 -11.46 37.38
N ASP A 7 43.14 -10.66 36.39
CA ASP A 7 42.24 -10.07 35.39
C ASP A 7 41.67 -11.21 34.54
N GLY A 8 40.49 -11.68 34.92
CA GLY A 8 39.80 -12.77 34.24
C GLY A 8 39.24 -12.29 32.92
N ALA A 9 40.03 -12.39 31.85
CA ALA A 9 39.57 -12.20 30.48
C ALA A 9 38.31 -13.05 30.26
N ARG A 10 37.16 -12.39 30.10
CA ARG A 10 35.87 -13.06 29.89
C ARG A 10 35.98 -13.89 28.62
N HIS A 11 35.95 -15.20 28.76
CA HIS A 11 35.99 -16.12 27.63
C HIS A 11 34.70 -15.95 26.82
N VAL A 12 34.77 -15.21 25.71
CA VAL A 12 33.64 -15.00 24.81
C VAL A 12 33.34 -16.32 24.12
N HIS A 13 32.23 -16.96 24.49
CA HIS A 13 31.78 -18.20 23.86
C HIS A 13 31.05 -17.89 22.55
N VAL A 14 31.71 -18.17 21.43
CA VAL A 14 31.09 -18.08 20.09
C VAL A 14 30.39 -19.40 19.78
N PRO A 15 29.08 -19.41 19.46
CA PRO A 15 28.26 -20.62 19.40
C PRO A 15 28.41 -21.39 18.08
N TYR A 16 29.63 -21.79 17.69
CA TYR A 16 29.87 -22.56 16.46
C TYR A 16 29.13 -23.90 16.41
N ARG A 17 28.69 -24.42 17.57
CA ARG A 17 27.95 -25.67 17.67
C ARG A 17 26.46 -25.56 17.35
N SER A 18 25.93 -24.37 17.10
CA SER A 18 24.50 -24.13 16.81
C SER A 18 24.03 -24.74 15.49
N SER A 19 24.93 -24.89 14.50
CA SER A 19 24.65 -25.55 13.23
C SER A 19 25.79 -26.48 12.81
N HIS A 20 25.49 -27.48 11.97
CA HIS A 20 26.52 -28.34 11.41
C HIS A 20 27.49 -27.56 10.52
N LEU A 21 26.98 -26.57 9.77
CA LEU A 21 27.79 -25.73 8.89
C LEU A 21 28.83 -24.92 9.68
N THR A 22 28.41 -24.24 10.75
CA THR A 22 29.30 -23.42 11.59
C THR A 22 30.32 -24.25 12.38
N ARG A 23 30.05 -25.54 12.62
CA ARG A 23 31.05 -26.46 13.19
C ARG A 23 32.17 -26.74 12.19
N VAL A 24 31.81 -26.97 10.93
CA VAL A 24 32.78 -27.24 9.86
C VAL A 24 33.57 -25.98 9.51
N LEU A 25 32.92 -24.82 9.47
CA LEU A 25 33.55 -23.55 9.12
C LEU A 25 34.27 -22.86 10.28
N MET A 26 34.24 -23.42 11.51
CA MET A 26 34.80 -22.80 12.71
C MET A 26 36.26 -22.37 12.51
N GLU A 27 37.07 -23.21 11.87
CA GLU A 27 38.49 -22.91 11.66
C GLU A 27 38.72 -21.67 10.80
N CYS A 28 37.81 -21.35 9.87
CA CYS A 28 37.89 -20.16 9.03
C CYS A 28 37.72 -18.85 9.83
N PHE A 29 37.10 -18.90 11.01
CA PHE A 29 36.86 -17.73 11.86
C PHE A 29 37.87 -17.57 13.00
N VAL A 30 38.58 -18.64 13.38
CA VAL A 30 39.43 -18.67 14.59
C VAL A 30 40.91 -18.66 14.26
N ARG A 31 41.31 -19.25 13.12
CA ARG A 31 42.71 -19.36 12.75
C ARG A 31 43.28 -18.00 12.31
N PRO A 32 44.42 -17.55 12.86
CA PRO A 32 45.00 -16.25 12.51
C PRO A 32 45.56 -16.19 11.09
N ASP A 33 45.80 -17.34 10.45
CA ASP A 33 46.27 -17.47 9.07
C ASP A 33 45.13 -17.70 8.06
N ALA A 34 43.88 -17.82 8.53
CA ALA A 34 42.73 -18.02 7.66
C ALA A 34 42.22 -16.69 7.09
N GLN A 35 41.68 -16.75 5.87
CA GLN A 35 40.94 -15.65 5.24
C GLN A 35 39.56 -16.15 4.86
N LEU A 36 38.55 -15.30 5.05
CA LEU A 36 37.16 -15.59 4.72
C LEU A 36 36.66 -14.58 3.69
N GLY A 37 36.09 -15.08 2.59
CA GLY A 37 35.37 -14.28 1.60
C GLY A 37 33.88 -14.63 1.63
N VAL A 38 33.01 -13.63 1.53
CA VAL A 38 31.55 -13.80 1.48
C VAL A 38 31.01 -13.09 0.25
N ILE A 39 30.15 -13.77 -0.51
CA ILE A 39 29.47 -13.21 -1.68
C ILE A 39 27.97 -13.14 -1.36
N GLY A 40 27.47 -11.93 -1.14
CA GLY A 40 26.04 -11.67 -1.00
C GLY A 40 25.38 -11.57 -2.36
N THR A 41 24.45 -12.47 -2.67
CA THR A 41 23.64 -12.37 -3.88
C THR A 41 22.37 -11.58 -3.58
N VAL A 42 22.08 -10.57 -4.39
CA VAL A 42 20.92 -9.69 -4.23
C VAL A 42 20.06 -9.68 -5.47
N SER A 43 18.75 -9.56 -5.28
CA SER A 43 17.80 -9.40 -6.38
C SER A 43 17.66 -7.92 -6.73
N PRO A 44 17.66 -7.55 -8.03
CA PRO A 44 17.37 -6.18 -8.47
C PRO A 44 15.86 -5.87 -8.48
N ALA A 45 14.99 -6.85 -8.21
CA ALA A 45 13.55 -6.65 -8.24
C ALA A 45 13.07 -5.85 -7.01
N SER A 46 12.21 -4.86 -7.23
CA SER A 46 11.69 -3.98 -6.17
C SER A 46 10.93 -4.73 -5.08
N VAL A 47 10.25 -5.83 -5.44
CA VAL A 47 9.52 -6.71 -4.51
C VAL A 47 10.45 -7.42 -3.52
N ASP A 48 11.74 -7.55 -3.85
CA ASP A 48 12.74 -8.23 -3.03
C ASP A 48 13.59 -7.25 -2.20
N THR A 49 13.30 -5.96 -2.23
CA THR A 49 14.15 -4.90 -1.62
C THR A 49 14.51 -5.21 -0.17
N GLU A 50 13.52 -5.56 0.67
CA GLU A 50 13.75 -5.85 2.09
C GLU A 50 14.65 -7.10 2.28
N HIS A 51 14.50 -8.11 1.43
CA HIS A 51 15.35 -9.29 1.44
C HIS A 51 16.78 -8.98 0.98
N SER A 52 16.94 -8.21 -0.10
CA SER A 52 18.25 -7.77 -0.61
C SER A 52 18.99 -6.90 0.41
N VAL A 53 18.30 -5.98 1.09
CA VAL A 53 18.85 -5.15 2.17
C VAL A 53 19.31 -6.02 3.35
N SER A 54 18.51 -7.01 3.75
CA SER A 54 18.89 -7.95 4.81
C SER A 54 20.16 -8.74 4.47
N THR A 55 20.31 -9.17 3.22
CA THR A 55 21.53 -9.85 2.74
C THR A 55 22.74 -8.92 2.83
N LEU A 56 22.62 -7.67 2.36
CA LEU A 56 23.72 -6.70 2.42
C LEU A 56 24.15 -6.39 3.85
N LYS A 57 23.19 -6.17 4.77
CA LYS A 57 23.46 -5.96 6.21
C LYS A 57 24.22 -7.16 6.79
N THR A 58 23.80 -8.38 6.44
CA THR A 58 24.45 -9.62 6.91
C THR A 58 25.90 -9.74 6.43
N VAL A 59 26.16 -9.44 5.15
CA VAL A 59 27.53 -9.48 4.60
C VAL A 59 28.43 -8.44 5.27
N GLY A 60 27.92 -7.22 5.49
CA GLY A 60 28.65 -6.17 6.22
C GLY A 60 29.05 -6.60 7.63
N LEU A 61 28.12 -7.20 8.37
CA LEU A 61 28.38 -7.72 9.72
C LEU A 61 29.42 -8.84 9.73
N ILE A 62 29.38 -9.77 8.75
CA ILE A 62 30.39 -10.84 8.66
C ILE A 62 31.77 -10.26 8.30
N GLY A 63 31.80 -9.18 7.53
CA GLY A 63 33.02 -8.44 7.20
C GLY A 63 33.66 -7.69 8.38
N GLY A 64 33.03 -7.71 9.56
CA GLY A 64 33.52 -7.04 10.76
C GLY A 64 33.04 -5.59 10.92
N GLY A 65 32.13 -5.12 10.07
CA GLY A 65 31.49 -3.82 10.26
C GLY A 65 30.54 -3.85 11.46
N GLU A 66 30.44 -2.74 12.18
CA GLU A 66 29.44 -2.61 13.24
C GLU A 66 28.02 -2.47 12.65
N GLU A 67 27.01 -2.80 13.45
CA GLU A 67 25.62 -2.69 13.01
C GLU A 67 25.29 -1.22 12.71
N GLY A 68 25.06 -0.91 11.42
CA GLY A 68 24.79 0.45 10.93
C GLY A 68 26.02 1.22 10.44
N GLU A 69 27.22 0.64 10.51
CA GLU A 69 28.43 1.27 9.96
C GLU A 69 28.35 1.36 8.43
N GLY A 70 28.38 2.58 7.90
CA GLY A 70 28.32 2.82 6.45
C GLY A 70 26.97 2.52 5.78
N VAL A 71 25.91 2.28 6.57
CA VAL A 71 24.56 2.00 6.06
C VAL A 71 23.61 3.13 6.44
N SER A 72 23.03 3.81 5.45
CA SER A 72 21.91 4.73 5.63
C SER A 72 20.65 4.16 4.96
N GLU A 73 19.51 4.28 5.62
CA GLU A 73 18.21 3.83 5.11
C GLU A 73 17.23 4.99 5.18
N GLU A 74 16.70 5.39 4.02
CA GLU A 74 15.67 6.41 3.90
C GLU A 74 14.42 5.79 3.28
N LYS A 75 13.27 5.99 3.93
CA LYS A 75 11.98 5.50 3.44
C LYS A 75 11.10 6.68 3.08
N GLU A 76 10.68 6.73 1.83
CA GLU A 76 9.72 7.70 1.34
C GLU A 76 8.38 7.02 1.04
N GLN A 77 7.27 7.63 1.46
CA GLN A 77 5.95 7.16 1.07
C GLN A 77 5.63 7.62 -0.35
N VAL A 78 5.61 6.68 -1.28
CA VAL A 78 5.21 6.94 -2.67
C VAL A 78 3.68 6.92 -2.82
N PRO A 79 3.05 7.99 -3.35
CA PRO A 79 1.62 8.02 -3.63
C PRO A 79 1.20 6.90 -4.59
N LYS A 80 0.05 6.28 -4.32
CA LYS A 80 -0.48 5.18 -5.16
C LYS A 80 -0.98 5.61 -6.53
N ASN A 81 -1.08 6.92 -6.75
CA ASN A 81 -1.61 7.57 -7.94
C ASN A 81 -0.50 8.16 -8.83
N LEU A 82 0.76 7.76 -8.61
CA LEU A 82 1.85 8.15 -9.48
C LEU A 82 1.75 7.44 -10.83
N GLU A 83 1.82 8.20 -11.92
CA GLU A 83 2.02 7.69 -13.27
C GLU A 83 3.44 8.04 -13.73
N VAL A 84 4.16 7.04 -14.23
CA VAL A 84 5.50 7.22 -14.80
C VAL A 84 5.34 7.37 -16.31
N ALA A 85 5.75 8.51 -16.84
CA ALA A 85 5.76 8.78 -18.28
C ALA A 85 6.93 8.04 -18.95
N THR A 86 6.88 7.95 -20.28
CA THR A 86 7.90 7.25 -21.08
C THR A 86 9.29 7.89 -21.02
N ASP A 87 9.38 9.14 -20.59
CA ASP A 87 10.62 9.88 -20.38
C ASP A 87 11.19 9.74 -18.96
N GLY A 88 10.54 8.93 -18.10
CA GLY A 88 10.92 8.71 -16.71
C GLY A 88 10.43 9.79 -15.75
N SER A 89 9.70 10.81 -16.23
CA SER A 89 9.05 11.78 -15.33
C SER A 89 7.89 11.13 -14.58
N THR A 90 7.70 11.53 -13.32
CA THR A 90 6.61 11.03 -12.48
C THR A 90 5.60 12.16 -12.24
N SER A 91 4.32 11.88 -12.45
CA SER A 91 3.23 12.83 -12.18
C SER A 91 2.17 12.21 -11.28
N GLU A 92 1.63 13.00 -10.36
CA GLU A 92 0.49 12.57 -9.54
C GLU A 92 -0.81 12.74 -10.33
N LYS A 93 -1.47 11.62 -10.64
CA LYS A 93 -2.83 11.67 -11.18
C LYS A 93 -3.78 12.10 -10.08
N HIS A 94 -4.49 13.20 -10.27
CA HIS A 94 -5.56 13.59 -9.34
C HIS A 94 -6.68 12.54 -9.37
N VAL A 95 -6.65 11.59 -8.42
CA VAL A 95 -7.72 10.62 -8.24
C VAL A 95 -8.78 11.28 -7.39
N GLU A 96 -9.75 11.92 -8.05
CA GLU A 96 -10.93 12.44 -7.38
C GLU A 96 -11.65 11.27 -6.69
N ARG A 97 -11.62 11.27 -5.35
CA ARG A 97 -12.08 10.16 -4.52
C ARG A 97 -13.57 9.96 -4.75
N THR A 98 -13.91 8.98 -5.58
CA THR A 98 -15.30 8.75 -5.99
C THR A 98 -16.06 8.18 -4.79
N VAL A 99 -16.93 8.99 -4.18
CA VAL A 99 -17.80 8.53 -3.09
C VAL A 99 -18.85 7.61 -3.71
N PRO A 100 -19.02 6.36 -3.24
CA PRO A 100 -19.99 5.44 -3.82
C PRO A 100 -21.43 5.94 -3.56
N PRO A 101 -22.38 5.69 -4.47
CA PRO A 101 -23.76 6.18 -4.35
C PRO A 101 -24.43 5.90 -3.00
N VAL A 102 -24.14 4.75 -2.37
CA VAL A 102 -24.69 4.40 -1.04
C VAL A 102 -24.26 5.35 0.09
N ARG A 103 -23.15 6.07 -0.08
CA ARG A 103 -22.61 7.02 0.91
C ARG A 103 -22.88 8.49 0.52
N TRP A 104 -23.64 8.74 -0.54
CA TRP A 104 -23.94 10.11 -0.94
C TRP A 104 -24.80 10.83 0.09
N SER A 105 -24.38 12.06 0.41
CA SER A 105 -25.25 13.04 1.04
C SER A 105 -26.25 13.62 0.03
N ASN A 106 -27.23 14.36 0.51
CA ASN A 106 -28.19 15.06 -0.36
C ASN A 106 -27.49 15.95 -1.40
N GLY A 107 -26.44 16.67 -0.97
CA GLY A 107 -25.62 17.49 -1.86
C GLY A 107 -24.91 16.69 -2.95
N HIS A 108 -24.39 15.49 -2.63
CA HIS A 108 -23.77 14.61 -3.62
C HIS A 108 -24.77 14.09 -4.65
N ILE A 109 -26.01 13.78 -4.24
CA ILE A 109 -27.07 13.35 -5.17
C ILE A 109 -27.36 14.47 -6.18
N LYS A 110 -27.55 15.71 -5.69
CA LYS A 110 -27.81 16.88 -6.54
C LYS A 110 -26.64 17.17 -7.48
N ALA A 111 -25.42 17.14 -6.95
CA ALA A 111 -24.21 17.33 -7.74
C ALA A 111 -24.06 16.25 -8.83
N TRP A 112 -24.38 14.99 -8.52
CA TRP A 112 -24.33 13.91 -9.50
C TRP A 112 -25.41 14.05 -10.58
N MET A 113 -26.62 14.50 -10.23
CA MET A 113 -27.67 14.80 -11.22
C MET A 113 -27.30 15.96 -12.13
N ALA A 114 -26.53 16.92 -11.64
CA ALA A 114 -26.03 18.06 -12.41
C ALA A 114 -24.77 17.73 -13.27
N LYS A 115 -24.24 16.50 -13.22
CA LYS A 115 -23.08 16.12 -14.04
C LYS A 115 -23.43 16.13 -15.54
N PRO A 116 -22.47 16.47 -16.43
CA PRO A 116 -22.64 16.32 -17.87
C PRO A 116 -23.09 14.89 -18.22
N GLY A 117 -24.16 14.78 -19.04
CA GLY A 117 -24.79 13.50 -19.38
C GLY A 117 -25.92 13.04 -18.44
N ASN A 118 -26.13 13.71 -17.30
CA ASN A 118 -27.24 13.49 -16.37
C ASN A 118 -28.26 14.65 -16.37
N GLU A 119 -28.11 15.63 -17.25
CA GLU A 119 -28.87 16.89 -17.30
C GLU A 119 -30.39 16.71 -17.26
N LYS A 120 -30.91 15.65 -17.93
CA LYS A 120 -32.33 15.27 -17.91
C LYS A 120 -32.89 14.96 -16.52
N PHE A 121 -32.04 14.63 -15.55
CA PHE A 121 -32.43 14.38 -14.17
C PHE A 121 -32.43 15.67 -13.34
N ALA A 122 -31.51 16.59 -13.58
CA ALA A 122 -31.37 17.82 -12.80
C ALA A 122 -32.61 18.72 -12.85
N ALA A 123 -33.29 18.78 -14.01
CA ALA A 123 -34.47 19.62 -14.20
C ALA A 123 -35.80 18.93 -13.78
N SER A 124 -35.84 17.60 -13.79
CA SER A 124 -37.09 16.83 -13.69
C SER A 124 -37.21 15.96 -12.45
N VAL A 125 -36.14 15.80 -11.68
CA VAL A 125 -36.14 15.01 -10.44
C VAL A 125 -36.18 15.94 -9.23
N SER A 126 -37.24 15.84 -8.44
CA SER A 126 -37.31 16.50 -7.15
C SER A 126 -36.52 15.68 -6.13
N VAL A 127 -35.50 16.29 -5.51
CA VAL A 127 -34.66 15.67 -4.48
C VAL A 127 -35.02 16.27 -3.11
N PRO A 128 -35.84 15.57 -2.29
CA PRO A 128 -36.15 15.99 -0.93
C PRO A 128 -34.87 16.12 -0.09
N PRO A 129 -34.78 17.06 0.86
CA PRO A 129 -33.57 17.27 1.66
C PRO A 129 -33.23 16.08 2.58
N SER A 130 -34.23 15.25 2.93
CA SER A 130 -34.05 14.02 3.72
C SER A 130 -33.52 12.84 2.92
N LEU A 131 -33.48 12.94 1.58
CA LEU A 131 -33.10 11.84 0.72
C LEU A 131 -31.58 11.61 0.80
N THR A 132 -31.19 10.40 1.19
CA THR A 132 -29.78 9.98 1.24
C THR A 132 -29.45 8.96 0.16
N GLY A 133 -28.17 8.81 -0.14
CA GLY A 133 -27.70 7.85 -1.14
C GLY A 133 -28.10 6.41 -0.83
N ARG A 134 -28.18 6.05 0.46
CA ARG A 134 -28.63 4.72 0.90
C ARG A 134 -30.08 4.45 0.53
N ASP A 135 -30.93 5.47 0.59
CA ASP A 135 -32.35 5.34 0.26
C ASP A 135 -32.53 5.22 -1.25
N VAL A 136 -31.89 6.11 -2.00
CA VAL A 136 -31.98 6.16 -3.48
C VAL A 136 -31.51 4.87 -4.13
N VAL A 137 -30.42 4.27 -3.65
CA VAL A 137 -29.87 3.03 -4.21
C VAL A 137 -30.79 1.81 -4.00
N ARG A 138 -31.66 1.87 -2.98
CA ARG A 138 -32.59 0.79 -2.64
C ARG A 138 -33.97 0.96 -3.28
N MET A 139 -34.29 2.14 -3.79
CA MET A 139 -35.57 2.41 -4.43
C MET A 139 -35.72 1.59 -5.72
N SER A 140 -36.93 1.04 -5.91
CA SER A 140 -37.34 0.46 -7.18
C SER A 140 -37.66 1.57 -8.20
N PRO A 141 -37.72 1.27 -9.51
CA PRO A 141 -38.15 2.23 -10.51
C PRO A 141 -39.50 2.88 -10.20
N SER A 142 -40.46 2.12 -9.68
CA SER A 142 -41.77 2.64 -9.25
C SER A 142 -41.68 3.63 -8.09
N ALA A 143 -40.76 3.42 -7.15
CA ALA A 143 -40.54 4.37 -6.05
C ALA A 143 -39.86 5.67 -6.54
N LEU A 144 -38.96 5.56 -7.52
CA LEU A 144 -38.30 6.72 -8.14
C LEU A 144 -39.25 7.54 -9.01
N GLN A 145 -40.32 6.94 -9.54
CA GLN A 145 -41.34 7.63 -10.35
C GLN A 145 -41.96 8.82 -9.61
N ASN A 146 -42.15 8.71 -8.29
CA ASN A 146 -42.66 9.80 -7.45
C ASN A 146 -41.68 10.99 -7.38
N LEU A 147 -40.38 10.73 -7.45
CA LEU A 147 -39.34 11.76 -7.49
C LEU A 147 -39.21 12.38 -8.89
N CYS A 148 -39.56 11.62 -9.93
CA CYS A 148 -39.57 12.02 -11.34
C CYS A 148 -40.90 12.65 -11.79
N GLY A 149 -41.73 13.16 -10.86
CA GLY A 149 -43.00 13.82 -11.20
C GLY A 149 -44.03 12.91 -11.89
N GLY A 150 -43.92 11.58 -11.71
CA GLY A 150 -44.80 10.61 -12.34
C GLY A 150 -44.26 9.99 -13.64
N ASP A 151 -43.09 10.40 -14.14
CA ASP A 151 -42.53 9.83 -15.38
C ASP A 151 -41.82 8.48 -15.15
N ALA A 152 -42.49 7.40 -15.58
CA ALA A 152 -41.97 6.04 -15.48
C ALA A 152 -40.71 5.78 -16.32
N LYS A 153 -40.59 6.41 -17.50
CA LYS A 153 -39.43 6.22 -18.39
C LYS A 153 -38.20 6.91 -17.80
N LEU A 154 -38.37 8.11 -17.27
CA LEU A 154 -37.30 8.83 -16.59
C LEU A 154 -36.84 8.11 -15.33
N ALA A 155 -37.77 7.58 -14.53
CA ALA A 155 -37.46 6.81 -13.33
C ALA A 155 -36.67 5.53 -13.62
N GLN A 156 -37.03 4.81 -14.68
CA GLN A 156 -36.27 3.63 -15.13
C GLN A 156 -34.86 4.02 -15.60
N ALA A 157 -34.72 5.12 -16.35
CA ALA A 157 -33.44 5.63 -16.80
C ALA A 157 -32.54 6.06 -15.61
N LEU A 158 -33.12 6.71 -14.60
CA LEU A 158 -32.43 7.11 -13.38
C LEU A 158 -31.94 5.88 -12.61
N HIS A 159 -32.81 4.88 -12.43
CA HIS A 159 -32.46 3.63 -11.78
C HIS A 159 -31.27 2.95 -12.48
N ASN A 160 -31.33 2.81 -13.81
CA ASN A 160 -30.25 2.17 -14.58
C ASN A 160 -28.94 2.96 -14.45
N LYS A 161 -28.98 4.29 -14.53
CA LYS A 161 -27.78 5.13 -14.36
C LYS A 161 -27.18 5.06 -12.96
N LEU A 162 -28.00 4.93 -11.93
CA LEU A 162 -27.52 4.68 -10.56
C LEU A 162 -26.83 3.31 -10.46
N ARG A 163 -27.35 2.26 -11.12
CA ARG A 163 -26.71 0.93 -11.16
C ARG A 163 -25.36 0.98 -11.89
N ASP A 164 -25.29 1.68 -13.03
CA ASP A 164 -24.04 1.91 -13.76
C ASP A 164 -23.00 2.61 -12.87
N GLU A 165 -23.41 3.63 -12.11
CA GLU A 165 -22.51 4.35 -11.20
C GLU A 165 -22.02 3.47 -10.04
N ILE A 166 -22.90 2.62 -9.47
CA ILE A 166 -22.52 1.65 -8.44
C ILE A 166 -21.49 0.67 -9.00
N ALA A 167 -21.72 0.13 -10.21
CA ALA A 167 -20.80 -0.79 -10.87
C ALA A 167 -19.45 -0.11 -11.13
N ARG A 168 -19.44 1.12 -11.65
CA ARG A 168 -18.22 1.91 -11.87
C ARG A 168 -17.43 2.15 -10.58
N CYS A 169 -18.10 2.43 -9.47
CA CYS A 169 -17.45 2.60 -8.18
C CYS A 169 -16.92 1.27 -7.60
N SER A 170 -17.48 0.14 -8.01
CA SER A 170 -17.06 -1.19 -7.53
C SER A 170 -15.87 -1.77 -8.29
N THR A 171 -15.70 -1.42 -9.57
CA THR A 171 -14.59 -1.91 -10.41
C THR A 171 -13.29 -1.13 -10.20
N ARG A 172 -13.36 0.06 -9.60
CA ARG A 172 -12.22 0.95 -9.35
C ARG A 172 -11.58 0.72 -7.96
N LYS A 173 -11.45 -0.54 -7.56
CA LYS A 173 -10.77 -0.96 -6.32
C LYS A 173 -9.26 -1.04 -6.50
#